data_AF-A0A833TKF9-F1
#
_entry.id   AF-A0A833TKF9-F1
#
_cell.length_a   1.000
_cell.length_b   1.000
_cell.length_c   1.000
_cell.angle_alpha   90.00
_cell.angle_beta   90.00
_cell.angle_gamma   90.00
#
_symmetry.space_group_name_H-M   'P 1'
#
loop_
_entity.id
_entity.type
_entity.pdbx_description
1 polymer ?
#
loop_
_entity_poly.entity_id
_entity_poly.type
_entity_poly.pdbx_seq_one_letter_code
_entity_poly.pdbx_strand_id
1 'polypeptide(L)'
;MWRSSALPLTAAAAATAIGALSIRRLSALSASRVSRRVPGHASDSISTLETPCLLVDLDALEVNLKRLPEPLKASPKIAIRPHAKAHKSSALGQLQLQLSHAVGLCCQKVGEAEAIFHGGVRDILLSNEVYGLERYERMAVLAKGGATISLIFDNMETVQQAAQVAEAQGVQQSDGDSDF
;
A
#
# COMPACT_ATOMS: atom_id res chain seq x y z
N MET A 1 22.28 -24.32 -29.43
CA MET A 1 21.70 -25.67 -29.59
C MET A 1 20.29 -25.64 -29.01
N TRP A 2 19.34 -25.08 -29.74
CA TRP A 2 17.91 -25.12 -29.43
C TRP A 2 17.20 -25.33 -30.77
N ARG A 3 16.58 -26.49 -30.94
CA ARG A 3 15.94 -26.89 -32.19
C ARG A 3 14.48 -26.47 -32.15
N SER A 4 14.11 -25.72 -33.18
CA SER A 4 12.74 -25.55 -33.63
C SER A 4 12.17 -26.89 -34.11
N SER A 5 10.94 -27.21 -33.72
CA SER A 5 10.12 -28.20 -34.42
C SER A 5 8.66 -27.79 -34.32
N ALA A 6 8.16 -27.22 -35.42
CA ALA A 6 6.74 -27.08 -35.70
C ALA A 6 6.11 -28.47 -35.90
N LEU A 7 4.90 -28.66 -35.35
CA LEU A 7 4.01 -29.75 -35.70
C LEU A 7 2.56 -29.22 -35.82
N PRO A 8 1.71 -29.90 -36.62
CA PRO A 8 0.66 -29.26 -37.41
C PRO A 8 -0.67 -29.07 -36.70
N LEU A 9 -1.38 -28.03 -37.14
CA LEU A 9 -2.79 -27.75 -36.85
C LEU A 9 -3.68 -28.90 -37.35
N THR A 10 -4.38 -29.56 -36.42
CA THR A 10 -5.63 -30.27 -36.71
C THR A 10 -6.68 -29.77 -35.74
N ALA A 11 -7.71 -29.14 -36.31
CA ALA A 11 -8.87 -28.62 -35.61
C ALA A 11 -9.78 -29.78 -35.18
N ALA A 12 -10.14 -29.81 -33.90
CA ALA A 12 -11.28 -30.56 -33.41
C ALA A 12 -12.15 -29.60 -32.59
N ALA A 13 -13.28 -29.22 -33.19
CA ALA A 13 -14.34 -28.47 -32.53
C ALA A 13 -15.03 -29.38 -31.52
N ALA A 14 -15.00 -28.99 -30.24
CA ALA A 14 -15.87 -29.52 -29.20
C ALA A 14 -16.53 -28.34 -28.50
N ALA A 15 -17.62 -27.86 -29.12
CA ALA A 15 -18.57 -26.98 -28.48
C ALA A 15 -19.37 -27.80 -27.47
N THR A 16 -19.16 -27.60 -26.17
CA THR A 16 -20.13 -28.04 -25.17
C THR A 16 -20.10 -27.15 -23.92
N ALA A 17 -21.15 -26.34 -23.81
CA ALA A 17 -21.73 -25.84 -22.57
C ALA A 17 -20.80 -25.11 -21.58
N ILE A 18 -20.43 -23.87 -21.91
CA ILE A 18 -20.31 -22.82 -20.88
C ILE A 18 -21.74 -22.52 -20.44
N GLY A 19 -22.28 -23.40 -19.60
CA GLY A 19 -23.51 -23.15 -18.87
C GLY A 19 -23.32 -21.88 -18.08
N ALA A 20 -24.16 -20.90 -18.37
CA ALA A 20 -24.27 -19.64 -17.64
C ALA A 20 -24.48 -19.93 -16.15
N LEU A 21 -23.38 -20.04 -15.40
CA LEU A 21 -23.36 -19.77 -13.98
C LEU A 21 -23.59 -18.26 -13.85
N SER A 22 -24.88 -17.91 -13.98
CA SER A 22 -25.46 -16.69 -13.48
C SER A 22 -24.85 -16.48 -12.10
N ILE A 23 -23.97 -15.49 -11.99
CA ILE A 23 -23.65 -14.85 -10.72
C ILE A 23 -24.98 -14.24 -10.31
N ARG A 24 -25.85 -15.06 -9.72
CA ARG A 24 -27.01 -14.60 -8.98
C ARG A 24 -26.42 -13.59 -8.03
N ARG A 25 -26.83 -12.33 -8.20
CA ARG A 25 -26.57 -11.27 -7.25
C ARG A 25 -26.76 -11.89 -5.86
N LEU A 26 -25.69 -12.00 -5.10
CA LEU A 26 -25.76 -12.15 -3.65
C LEU A 26 -26.28 -10.81 -3.11
N SER A 27 -27.50 -10.45 -3.52
CA SER A 27 -28.26 -9.36 -2.95
C SER A 27 -28.80 -9.87 -1.63
N ALA A 28 -28.43 -9.17 -0.57
CA ALA A 28 -29.04 -9.23 0.76
C ALA A 28 -28.58 -10.33 1.74
N LEU A 29 -27.37 -10.87 1.59
CA LEU A 29 -26.61 -11.11 2.82
C LEU A 29 -26.05 -9.76 3.22
N SER A 30 -26.72 -9.09 4.16
CA SER A 30 -26.05 -8.09 4.99
C SER A 30 -24.80 -8.78 5.48
N ALA A 31 -23.64 -8.44 4.90
CA ALA A 31 -22.36 -8.80 5.46
C ALA A 31 -22.43 -8.23 6.88
N SER A 32 -22.76 -9.08 7.85
CA SER A 32 -22.66 -8.71 9.25
C SER A 32 -21.23 -8.23 9.35
N ARG A 33 -21.05 -6.91 9.52
CA ARG A 33 -19.74 -6.38 9.85
C ARG A 33 -19.28 -7.28 10.97
N VAL A 34 -18.18 -8.01 10.78
CA VAL A 34 -17.51 -8.64 11.90
C VAL A 34 -17.40 -7.53 12.92
N SER A 35 -18.18 -7.63 13.99
CA SER A 35 -18.23 -6.62 15.02
C SER A 35 -16.79 -6.46 15.44
N ARG A 36 -16.20 -5.27 15.22
CA ARG A 36 -14.86 -4.95 15.72
C ARG A 36 -14.97 -4.93 17.24
N ARG A 37 -14.90 -6.10 17.87
CA ARG A 37 -14.73 -6.21 19.31
C ARG A 37 -13.32 -5.75 19.60
N VAL A 38 -13.20 -4.81 20.52
CA VAL A 38 -11.91 -4.34 20.99
C VAL A 38 -11.44 -5.36 22.03
N PRO A 39 -10.23 -5.93 21.90
CA PRO A 39 -9.77 -6.97 22.83
C PRO A 39 -9.63 -6.51 24.30
N GLY A 40 -9.57 -5.21 24.53
CA GLY A 40 -9.53 -4.57 25.84
C GLY A 40 -9.41 -3.06 25.69
N HIS A 41 -9.36 -2.37 26.81
CA HIS A 41 -9.22 -0.93 26.90
C HIS A 41 -7.83 -0.55 27.41
N ALA A 42 -7.45 0.72 27.20
CA ALA A 42 -6.25 1.26 27.80
C ALA A 42 -6.31 1.07 29.33
N SER A 43 -5.18 0.72 29.96
CA SER A 43 -5.01 0.37 31.39
C SER A 43 -5.48 -1.01 31.85
N ASP A 44 -6.09 -1.82 30.98
CA ASP A 44 -6.42 -3.20 31.33
C ASP A 44 -5.15 -4.04 31.57
N SER A 45 -5.25 -5.03 32.47
CA SER A 45 -4.19 -6.02 32.65
C SER A 45 -4.10 -6.92 31.41
N ILE A 46 -2.88 -7.28 31.01
CA ILE A 46 -2.67 -8.22 29.88
C ILE A 46 -3.45 -9.52 30.07
N SER A 47 -3.57 -10.00 31.32
CA SER A 47 -4.28 -11.23 31.66
C SER A 47 -5.80 -11.17 31.45
N THR A 48 -6.38 -9.97 31.30
CA THR A 48 -7.83 -9.78 31.13
C THR A 48 -8.24 -9.54 29.68
N LEU A 49 -7.29 -9.49 28.75
CA LEU A 49 -7.56 -9.23 27.34
C LEU A 49 -8.24 -10.42 26.64
N GLU A 50 -9.21 -10.12 25.78
CA GLU A 50 -9.89 -11.13 24.96
C GLU A 50 -8.91 -11.74 23.94
N THR A 51 -8.78 -13.07 23.94
CA THR A 51 -7.91 -13.81 23.00
C THR A 51 -8.73 -14.44 21.87
N PRO A 52 -8.23 -14.45 20.62
CA PRO A 52 -6.89 -14.03 20.20
C PRO A 52 -6.79 -12.52 19.96
N CYS A 53 -5.66 -11.92 20.36
CA CYS A 53 -5.32 -10.54 20.03
C CYS A 53 -3.82 -10.38 19.77
N LEU A 54 -3.48 -9.32 19.02
CA LEU A 54 -2.09 -8.92 18.77
C LEU A 54 -1.66 -7.92 19.83
N LEU A 55 -0.59 -8.23 20.55
CA LEU A 55 0.03 -7.33 21.52
C LEU A 55 1.31 -6.74 20.95
N VAL A 56 1.58 -5.48 21.30
CA VAL A 56 2.82 -4.78 20.99
C VAL A 56 3.40 -4.27 22.29
N ASP A 57 4.61 -4.73 22.62
CA ASP A 57 5.41 -4.16 23.69
C ASP A 57 5.93 -2.78 23.25
N LEU A 58 5.44 -1.73 23.90
CA LEU A 58 5.74 -0.35 23.54
C LEU A 58 7.18 0.04 23.88
N ASP A 59 7.75 -0.48 24.97
CA ASP A 59 9.13 -0.19 25.37
C ASP A 59 10.10 -0.82 24.36
N ALA A 60 9.86 -2.08 24.00
CA ALA A 60 10.63 -2.77 22.97
C ALA A 60 10.48 -2.11 21.59
N LEU A 61 9.26 -1.67 21.23
CA LEU A 61 9.02 -0.94 19.99
C LEU A 61 9.84 0.35 19.95
N GLU A 62 9.79 1.16 21.01
CA GLU A 62 10.51 2.44 21.07
C GLU A 62 12.02 2.25 20.95
N VAL A 63 12.59 1.27 21.66
CA VAL A 63 14.02 0.90 21.54
C VAL A 63 14.36 0.51 20.10
N ASN A 64 13.52 -0.30 19.45
CA ASN A 64 13.75 -0.72 18.07
C ASN A 64 13.69 0.46 17.08
N LEU A 65 12.74 1.37 17.25
CA LEU A 65 12.58 2.54 16.39
C LEU A 65 13.75 3.52 16.52
N LYS A 66 14.25 3.74 17.75
CA LYS A 66 15.42 4.58 18.01
C LYS A 66 16.73 3.95 17.54
N ARG A 67 16.81 2.62 17.52
CA ARG A 67 17.98 1.89 17.02
C ARG A 67 18.07 1.91 15.49
N LEU A 68 16.95 2.02 14.78
CA LEU A 68 16.90 1.96 13.32
C LEU A 68 17.86 2.93 12.61
N PRO A 69 17.99 4.22 12.99
CA PRO A 69 18.93 5.15 12.36
C PRO A 69 20.40 4.96 12.77
N GLU A 70 20.70 4.23 13.87
CA GLU A 70 22.07 4.10 14.40
C GLU A 70 23.10 3.62 13.37
N PRO A 71 22.83 2.57 12.55
CA PRO A 71 23.79 2.10 11.55
C PRO A 71 24.00 3.08 10.39
N LEU A 72 23.06 4.02 10.17
CA LEU A 72 23.08 4.96 9.06
C LEU A 72 23.68 6.31 9.43
N LYS A 73 24.10 6.51 10.69
CA LYS A 73 24.71 7.78 11.15
C LYS A 73 25.92 8.22 10.33
N ALA A 74 26.72 7.28 9.82
CA ALA A 74 27.88 7.57 8.98
C ALA A 74 27.52 7.82 7.50
N SER A 75 26.24 7.69 7.13
CA SER A 75 25.74 7.82 5.76
C SER A 75 24.56 8.79 5.72
N PRO A 76 24.80 10.11 5.90
CA PRO A 76 23.75 11.11 6.04
C PRO A 76 22.89 11.30 4.78
N LYS A 77 23.29 10.73 3.65
CA LYS A 77 22.54 10.74 2.38
C LYS A 77 21.59 9.55 2.21
N ILE A 78 21.52 8.64 3.18
CA ILE A 78 20.62 7.49 3.13
C ILE A 78 19.39 7.81 3.99
N ALA A 79 18.26 8.02 3.32
CA ALA A 79 16.99 8.20 3.97
C ALA A 79 16.36 6.86 4.42
N ILE A 80 15.59 6.93 5.49
CA ILE A 80 14.80 5.81 6.01
C ILE A 80 13.34 6.01 5.62
N ARG A 81 12.77 5.01 4.94
CA ARG A 81 11.34 4.97 4.60
C ARG A 81 10.72 3.62 5.00
N PRO A 82 10.19 3.52 6.23
CA PRO A 82 9.62 2.27 6.73
C PRO A 82 8.40 1.83 5.94
N HIS A 83 8.13 0.53 5.94
CA HIS A 83 7.08 -0.04 5.13
C HIS A 83 5.80 -0.29 5.93
N ALA A 84 4.77 0.50 5.65
CA ALA A 84 3.46 0.41 6.29
C ALA A 84 2.78 -0.95 6.05
N LYS A 85 3.11 -1.67 4.96
CA LYS A 85 2.53 -3.00 4.66
C LYS A 85 2.68 -3.99 5.81
N ALA A 86 3.74 -3.84 6.62
CA ALA A 86 4.05 -4.72 7.72
C ALA A 86 3.01 -4.63 8.84
N HIS A 87 2.62 -3.41 9.23
CA HIS A 87 1.76 -3.17 10.41
C HIS A 87 0.39 -2.57 10.08
N LYS A 88 0.22 -1.95 8.90
CA LYS A 88 -1.02 -1.32 8.42
C LYS A 88 -1.68 -0.38 9.45
N SER A 89 -0.85 0.28 10.24
CA SER A 89 -1.25 1.18 11.31
C SER A 89 -0.62 2.54 11.08
N SER A 90 -1.46 3.56 10.85
CA SER A 90 -1.01 4.94 10.70
C SER A 90 -0.42 5.49 12.00
N ALA A 91 -0.93 5.08 13.16
CA ALA A 91 -0.37 5.47 14.46
C ALA A 91 1.08 4.98 14.62
N LEU A 92 1.36 3.72 14.25
CA LEU A 92 2.73 3.20 14.24
C LEU A 92 3.60 3.89 13.17
N GLY A 93 3.01 4.23 12.03
CA GLY A 93 3.67 5.03 10.99
C GLY A 93 4.11 6.40 11.49
N GLN A 94 3.25 7.11 12.23
CA GLN A 94 3.59 8.39 12.85
C GLN A 94 4.72 8.24 13.88
N LEU A 95 4.70 7.20 14.70
CA LEU A 95 5.79 6.91 15.64
C LEU A 95 7.12 6.65 14.93
N GLN A 96 7.11 5.95 13.80
CA GLN A 96 8.30 5.75 12.97
C GLN A 96 8.86 7.08 12.42
N LEU A 97 7.99 7.96 11.92
CA LEU A 97 8.40 9.29 11.45
C LEU A 97 9.04 10.11 12.59
N GLN A 98 8.43 10.05 13.77
CA GLN A 98 8.88 10.82 14.94
C GLN A 98 10.18 10.28 15.55
N LEU A 99 10.30 8.96 15.74
CA LEU A 99 11.37 8.35 16.52
C LEU A 99 12.56 7.87 15.70
N SER A 100 12.34 7.56 14.42
CA SER A 100 13.39 7.03 13.53
C SER A 100 13.92 8.06 12.53
N HIS A 101 13.41 9.30 12.58
CA HIS A 101 13.69 10.35 11.58
C HIS A 101 13.41 9.88 10.15
N ALA A 102 12.36 9.07 9.98
CA ALA A 102 11.96 8.59 8.67
C ALA A 102 11.37 9.73 7.83
N VAL A 103 11.66 9.73 6.52
CA VAL A 103 11.22 10.78 5.59
C VAL A 103 9.76 10.62 5.15
N GLY A 104 9.23 9.40 5.25
CA GLY A 104 7.88 9.06 4.83
C GLY A 104 7.62 7.56 5.03
N LEU A 105 6.57 7.05 4.39
CA LEU A 105 6.24 5.61 4.44
C LEU A 105 6.11 4.97 3.07
N CYS A 106 6.45 3.69 2.97
CA CYS A 106 6.15 2.85 1.81
C CYS A 106 4.81 2.13 1.99
N CYS A 107 3.95 2.17 0.99
CA CYS A 107 2.70 1.42 0.92
C CYS A 107 2.71 0.47 -0.29
N GLN A 108 1.99 -0.66 -0.21
CA GLN A 108 1.95 -1.62 -1.34
C GLN A 108 0.73 -1.43 -2.27
N LYS A 109 -0.34 -0.76 -1.80
CA LYS A 109 -1.59 -0.59 -2.55
C LYS A 109 -2.23 0.77 -2.28
N VAL A 110 -3.02 1.23 -3.23
CA VAL A 110 -3.77 2.49 -3.17
C VAL A 110 -4.61 2.63 -1.90
N GLY A 111 -5.38 1.60 -1.52
CA GLY A 111 -6.20 1.65 -0.30
C GLY A 111 -5.37 1.71 1.00
N GLU A 112 -4.15 1.18 0.99
CA GLU A 112 -3.21 1.32 2.11
C GLU A 112 -2.69 2.76 2.19
N ALA A 113 -2.31 3.34 1.05
CA ALA A 113 -1.88 4.74 0.97
C ALA A 113 -2.96 5.72 1.46
N GLU A 114 -4.22 5.50 1.08
CA GLU A 114 -5.36 6.30 1.57
C GLU A 114 -5.52 6.22 3.09
N ALA A 115 -5.47 5.01 3.65
CA ALA A 115 -5.59 4.82 5.10
C ALA A 115 -4.44 5.50 5.86
N ILE A 116 -3.22 5.41 5.33
CA ILE A 116 -2.03 6.07 5.87
C ILE A 116 -2.12 7.59 5.76
N PHE A 117 -2.61 8.12 4.62
CA PHE A 117 -2.87 9.54 4.42
C PHE A 117 -3.91 10.09 5.41
N HIS A 118 -5.03 9.40 5.58
CA HIS A 118 -6.06 9.81 6.55
C HIS A 118 -5.56 9.77 8.00
N GLY A 119 -4.55 8.95 8.28
CA GLY A 119 -3.82 8.94 9.55
C GLY A 119 -2.76 10.04 9.70
N GLY A 120 -2.70 11.00 8.79
CA GLY A 120 -1.86 12.19 8.90
C GLY A 120 -0.48 12.10 8.25
N VAL A 121 -0.13 10.98 7.61
CA VAL A 121 1.13 10.86 6.88
C VAL A 121 1.00 11.55 5.51
N ARG A 122 2.03 12.27 5.08
CA ARG A 122 1.96 13.09 3.86
C ARG A 122 2.94 12.66 2.78
N ASP A 123 4.08 12.08 3.13
CA ASP A 123 5.02 11.54 2.15
C ASP A 123 4.86 10.02 2.03
N ILE A 124 4.35 9.56 0.88
CA ILE A 124 3.98 8.17 0.64
C ILE A 124 4.58 7.68 -0.69
N LEU A 125 5.41 6.64 -0.60
CA LEU A 125 5.88 5.89 -1.77
C LEU A 125 5.00 4.66 -1.97
N LEU A 126 4.39 4.50 -3.13
CA LEU A 126 3.82 3.22 -3.54
C LEU A 126 4.95 2.36 -4.11
N SER A 127 5.47 1.45 -3.29
CA SER A 127 6.55 0.53 -3.65
C SER A 127 6.01 -0.69 -4.43
N ASN A 128 5.12 -0.42 -5.37
CA ASN A 128 4.47 -1.38 -6.27
C ASN A 128 3.93 -0.62 -7.49
N GLU A 129 3.78 -1.34 -8.59
CA GLU A 129 3.14 -0.84 -9.80
C GLU A 129 1.65 -0.64 -9.54
N VAL A 130 1.13 0.46 -10.07
CA VAL A 130 -0.31 0.76 -10.12
C VAL A 130 -0.74 0.61 -11.58
N TYR A 131 -1.96 0.13 -11.80
CA TYR A 131 -2.54 0.01 -13.14
C TYR A 131 -3.97 0.52 -13.13
N GLY A 132 -4.40 1.21 -14.18
CA GLY A 132 -5.78 1.67 -14.37
C GLY A 132 -6.05 3.08 -13.84
N LEU A 133 -6.76 3.86 -14.66
CA LEU A 133 -7.05 5.29 -14.44
C LEU A 133 -7.69 5.59 -13.08
N GLU A 134 -8.71 4.83 -12.66
CA GLU A 134 -9.40 5.00 -11.37
C GLU A 134 -8.43 5.02 -10.17
N ARG A 135 -7.39 4.18 -10.22
CA ARG A 135 -6.41 4.10 -9.13
C ARG A 135 -5.50 5.32 -9.09
N TYR A 136 -5.13 5.86 -10.26
CA TYR A 136 -4.40 7.12 -10.33
C TYR A 136 -5.26 8.31 -9.92
N GLU A 137 -6.56 8.31 -10.25
CA GLU A 137 -7.48 9.38 -9.84
C GLU A 137 -7.55 9.47 -8.31
N ARG A 138 -7.58 8.31 -7.64
CA ARG A 138 -7.52 8.24 -6.18
C ARG A 138 -6.19 8.79 -5.62
N MET A 139 -5.07 8.51 -6.26
CA MET A 139 -3.77 9.11 -5.88
C MET A 139 -3.73 10.61 -6.11
N ALA A 140 -4.34 11.10 -7.20
CA ALA A 140 -4.46 12.52 -7.48
C ALA A 140 -5.27 13.25 -6.40
N VAL A 141 -6.33 12.62 -5.86
CA VAL A 141 -7.07 13.15 -4.71
C VAL A 141 -6.16 13.30 -3.48
N LEU A 142 -5.33 12.31 -3.18
CA LEU A 142 -4.38 12.41 -2.06
C LEU A 142 -3.34 13.52 -2.28
N ALA A 143 -2.81 13.62 -3.50
CA ALA A 143 -1.85 14.67 -3.86
C ALA A 143 -2.44 16.08 -3.69
N LYS A 144 -3.67 16.30 -4.18
CA LYS A 144 -4.43 17.54 -3.94
C LYS A 144 -4.72 17.80 -2.47
N GLY A 145 -4.85 16.74 -1.68
CA GLY A 145 -4.98 16.80 -0.23
C GLY A 145 -3.67 17.15 0.51
N GLY A 146 -2.60 17.47 -0.22
CA GLY A 146 -1.30 17.85 0.34
C GLY A 146 -0.35 16.67 0.61
N ALA A 147 -0.60 15.51 0.00
CA ALA A 147 0.37 14.41 0.04
C ALA A 147 1.41 14.54 -1.08
N THR A 148 2.65 14.17 -0.78
CA THR A 148 3.63 13.79 -1.80
C THR A 148 3.45 12.30 -2.09
N ILE A 149 3.06 11.98 -3.32
CA ILE A 149 2.84 10.60 -3.77
C ILE A 149 3.90 10.22 -4.80
N SER A 150 4.78 9.29 -4.44
CA SER A 150 5.75 8.71 -5.36
C SER A 150 5.24 7.38 -5.89
N LEU A 151 5.30 7.20 -7.20
CA LEU A 151 4.82 6.00 -7.91
C LEU A 151 6.00 5.32 -8.62
N ILE A 152 5.98 3.99 -8.65
CA ILE A 152 6.95 3.17 -9.39
C ILE A 152 6.27 2.65 -10.66
N PHE A 153 7.02 2.67 -11.76
CA PHE A 153 6.57 2.20 -13.07
C PHE A 153 7.61 1.26 -13.67
N ASP A 154 7.15 0.17 -14.27
CA ASP A 154 7.95 -0.77 -15.05
C ASP A 154 7.49 -0.85 -16.52
N ASN A 155 6.43 -0.12 -16.87
CA ASN A 155 5.80 -0.13 -18.18
C ASN A 155 5.37 1.29 -18.60
N MET A 156 5.68 1.67 -19.84
CA MET A 156 5.30 2.96 -20.42
C MET A 156 3.79 3.22 -20.44
N GLU A 157 2.96 2.19 -20.62
CA GLU A 157 1.49 2.35 -20.59
C GLU A 157 1.03 2.93 -19.24
N THR A 158 1.59 2.44 -18.14
CA THR A 158 1.25 2.91 -16.79
C THR A 158 1.73 4.33 -16.51
N VAL A 159 2.89 4.72 -17.08
CA VAL A 159 3.37 6.11 -17.05
C VAL A 159 2.39 7.04 -17.76
N GLN A 160 1.93 6.65 -18.95
CA GLN A 160 0.97 7.43 -19.75
C GLN A 160 -0.37 7.58 -19.03
N GLN A 161 -0.88 6.51 -18.43
CA GLN A 161 -2.11 6.56 -17.62
C GLN A 161 -1.97 7.51 -16.43
N ALA A 162 -0.86 7.46 -15.70
CA ALA A 162 -0.61 8.35 -14.58
C ALA A 162 -0.49 9.82 -15.03
N ALA A 163 0.22 10.08 -16.12
CA ALA A 163 0.39 11.42 -16.68
C ALA A 163 -0.95 12.01 -17.14
N GLN A 164 -1.77 11.23 -17.86
CA GLN A 164 -3.11 11.64 -18.29
C GLN A 164 -3.97 12.08 -17.11
N VAL A 165 -3.96 11.31 -16.02
CA VAL A 165 -4.74 11.66 -14.82
C VAL A 165 -4.18 12.87 -14.10
N ALA A 166 -2.85 12.98 -13.99
CA ALA A 166 -2.21 14.13 -13.37
C ALA A 166 -2.56 15.43 -14.10
N GLU A 167 -2.49 15.44 -15.44
CA GLU A 167 -2.88 16.59 -16.27
C GLU A 167 -4.37 16.92 -16.13
N ALA A 168 -5.25 15.92 -16.30
CA ALA A 168 -6.70 16.11 -16.18
C ALA A 168 -7.12 16.64 -14.81
N GLN A 169 -6.38 16.30 -13.76
CA GLN A 169 -6.63 16.74 -12.40
C GLN A 169 -5.83 18.00 -12.02
N GLY A 170 -4.87 18.46 -12.81
CA GLY A 170 -4.00 19.58 -12.44
C GLY A 170 -3.09 19.28 -11.24
N VAL A 171 -2.61 18.03 -11.13
CA VAL A 171 -1.60 17.65 -10.14
C VAL A 171 -0.22 17.98 -10.71
N GLN A 172 0.57 18.74 -9.95
CA GLN A 172 1.94 19.03 -10.35
C GLN A 172 2.80 17.76 -10.33
N GLN A 173 3.53 17.56 -11.42
CA GLN A 173 4.52 16.49 -11.55
C GLN A 173 5.89 17.09 -11.20
N SER A 174 6.57 16.53 -10.22
CA SER A 174 7.97 16.86 -9.96
C SER A 174 8.85 15.92 -10.77
N ASP A 175 9.78 16.47 -11.55
CA ASP A 175 10.91 15.71 -12.03
C ASP A 175 11.68 15.22 -10.81
N GLY A 176 12.00 13.93 -10.74
CA GLY A 176 12.53 13.23 -9.55
C GLY A 176 13.91 13.67 -9.06
N ASP A 177 14.32 14.91 -9.31
CA ASP A 177 15.55 15.56 -8.85
C ASP A 177 15.46 16.03 -7.38
N SER A 178 14.38 15.71 -6.66
CA SER A 178 14.35 15.91 -5.21
C SER A 178 15.28 14.90 -4.54
N ASP A 179 16.48 15.35 -4.18
CA ASP A 179 17.46 14.64 -3.36
C ASP A 179 16.74 13.84 -2.23
N PHE A 180 16.96 12.52 -2.22
CA PHE A 180 16.47 11.60 -1.19
C PHE A 180 17.09 11.89 0.18
#